data_AF-A0A7W5DG43-F1
#
_entry.id   AF-A0A7W5DG43-F1
#
_cell.length_a   1.000
_cell.length_b   1.000
_cell.length_c   1.000
_cell.angle_alpha   90.00
_cell.angle_beta   90.00
_cell.angle_gamma   90.00
#
_symmetry.space_group_name_H-M   'P 1'
#
loop_
_entity.id
_entity.type
_entity.pdbx_description
1 polymer ?
#
loop_
_entity_poly.entity_id
_entity_poly.type
_entity_poly.pdbx_seq_one_letter_code
_entity_poly.pdbx_strand_id
1 'polypeptide(L)' 'MLYELHEAQRSLIVPFVDFAQVAARLYGQVPHAQPLAAGYDLLYRLGKDYEKPEFGIKTVKVGDRDVVIHESIEV' A
#
# COMPACT_ATOMS: atom_id res chain seq x y z
N MET A 1 5.52 -14.33 -10.09
CA MET A 1 6.25 -13.30 -10.86
C MET A 1 5.57 -11.94 -10.87
N LEU A 2 4.47 -11.68 -11.61
CA LEU A 2 3.81 -10.35 -11.59
C LEU A 2 3.32 -9.93 -10.20
N TYR A 3 2.79 -10.90 -9.42
CA TYR A 3 2.44 -10.69 -8.03
C TYR A 3 3.62 -10.29 -7.14
N GLU A 4 4.75 -10.99 -7.26
CA GLU A 4 5.94 -10.73 -6.45
C GLU A 4 6.52 -9.36 -6.73
N LEU A 5 6.43 -8.87 -7.97
CA LEU A 5 6.81 -7.51 -8.32
C LEU A 5 5.91 -6.47 -7.66
N HIS A 6 4.60 -6.71 -7.65
CA HIS A 6 3.63 -5.84 -6.97
C HIS A 6 3.83 -5.85 -5.44
N GLU A 7 4.07 -7.02 -4.85
CA GLU A 7 4.37 -7.16 -3.42
C GLU A 7 5.69 -6.50 -3.05
N ALA A 8 6.72 -6.63 -3.90
CA ALA A 8 8.00 -5.94 -3.71
C ALA A 8 7.80 -4.42 -3.70
N GLN A 9 7.04 -3.86 -4.65
CA GLN A 9 6.70 -2.44 -4.68
C GLN A 9 5.99 -1.98 -3.40
N ARG A 10 4.99 -2.73 -2.93
CA ARG A 10 4.27 -2.44 -1.69
C ARG A 10 5.19 -2.51 -0.47
N SER A 11 5.96 -3.59 -0.34
CA SER A 11 6.87 -3.81 0.79
C SER A 11 7.95 -2.74 0.91
N LEU A 12 8.33 -2.11 -0.21
CA LEU A 12 9.26 -1.00 -0.22
C LEU A 12 8.63 0.30 0.29
N ILE A 13 7.34 0.54 0.04
CA ILE A 13 6.65 1.78 0.41
C ILE A 13 6.23 1.80 1.89
N VAL A 14 5.70 0.68 2.40
CA VAL A 14 5.20 0.55 3.79
C VAL A 14 6.15 1.11 4.86
N PRO A 15 7.46 0.80 4.89
CA PRO A 15 8.36 1.34 5.94
C PRO A 15 8.51 2.87 5.90
N PHE A 16 8.34 3.51 4.74
CA PHE A 16 8.38 4.98 4.64
C PHE A 16 7.10 5.64 5.18
N VAL A 17 5.97 4.92 5.13
CA VAL A 17 4.69 5.38 5.67
C VAL A 17 4.78 5.49 7.19
N ASP A 18 5.28 4.45 7.85
CA ASP A 18 5.49 4.47 9.31
C ASP A 18 6.46 5.57 9.74
N PHE A 19 7.52 5.79 8.96
CA PHE A 19 8.44 6.91 9.17
C PHE A 19 7.73 8.26 9.03
N ALA A 20 6.88 8.44 8.02
CA ALA A 20 6.10 9.65 7.83
C ALA A 20 5.18 9.94 9.03
N GLN A 21 4.61 8.93 9.67
CA GLN A 21 3.81 9.11 10.89
C GLN A 21 4.63 9.70 12.04
N VAL A 22 5.86 9.19 12.24
CA VAL A 22 6.76 9.67 13.29
C VAL A 22 7.23 11.09 12.97
N ALA A 23 7.60 11.36 11.72
CA ALA A 23 8.00 12.68 11.27
C ALA A 23 6.88 13.72 11.46
N ALA A 24 5.63 13.38 11.12
CA ALA A 24 4.48 14.27 11.33
C ALA A 24 4.33 14.68 12.80
N ARG A 25 4.51 13.74 13.73
CA ARG A 25 4.46 14.01 15.18
C ARG A 25 5.62 14.88 15.65
N LEU A 26 6.84 14.62 15.17
CA LEU A 26 8.03 15.39 15.54
C LEU A 26 7.93 16.84 15.06
N TYR A 27 7.60 17.05 13.77
CA TYR A 27 7.46 18.40 13.21
C TYR A 27 6.22 19.14 13.74
N GLY A 28 5.20 18.42 14.21
CA GLY A 28 4.03 19.02 14.86
C GLY A 28 4.34 19.72 16.19
N GLN A 29 5.48 19.44 16.82
CA GLN A 29 5.92 20.11 18.04
C GLN A 29 6.88 21.29 17.77
N VAL A 30 7.33 21.47 16.53
CA VAL A 30 8.26 22.54 16.15
C VAL A 30 7.47 23.79 15.76
N PRO A 31 7.67 24.94 16.43
CA PRO A 31 7.03 26.19 16.04
C PRO A 31 7.32 26.54 14.57
N HIS A 32 6.30 26.96 13.84
CA HIS A 32 6.35 27.32 12.41
C HIS A 32 6.56 26.14 11.42
N ALA A 33 6.62 24.88 11.88
CA ALA A 33 6.74 23.70 11.01
C ALA A 33 5.39 23.04 10.67
N GLN A 34 4.25 23.70 10.93
CA GLN A 34 2.91 23.17 10.66
C GLN A 34 2.72 22.62 9.22
N PRO A 35 3.20 23.28 8.15
CA PRO A 35 3.05 22.77 6.78
C PRO A 35 3.84 21.47 6.54
N LEU A 36 5.01 21.34 7.16
CA LEU A 36 5.82 20.12 7.09
C LEU A 36 5.14 18.96 7.80
N ALA A 37 4.61 19.20 9.01
CA ALA A 37 3.84 18.20 9.75
C ALA A 37 2.61 17.72 8.97
N ALA A 38 1.87 18.63 8.34
CA ALA A 38 0.71 18.30 7.51
C ALA A 38 1.09 17.53 6.24
N GLY A 39 2.25 17.83 5.64
CA GLY A 39 2.77 17.08 4.50
C GLY A 39 3.09 15.63 4.85
N TYR A 40 3.76 15.40 5.99
CA TYR A 40 4.04 14.05 6.47
C TYR A 40 2.77 13.29 6.91
N ASP A 41 1.77 13.97 7.48
CA ASP A 41 0.48 13.36 7.82
C ASP A 41 -0.30 12.95 6.55
N LEU A 42 -0.29 13.78 5.50
CA LEU A 42 -0.87 13.42 4.20
C LEU A 42 -0.18 12.19 3.59
N LEU A 43 1.16 12.15 3.60
CA LEU A 43 1.95 11.02 3.12
C LEU A 43 1.62 9.74 3.89
N TYR A 44 1.51 9.84 5.23
CA TYR A 44 1.13 8.72 6.08
C TYR A 44 -0.25 8.17 5.67
N ARG A 45 -1.24 9.04 5.47
CA ARG A 45 -2.60 8.63 5.11
C ARG A 45 -2.66 7.99 3.72
N LEU A 46 -1.99 8.59 2.73
CA LEU A 46 -1.95 8.06 1.37
C LEU A 46 -1.28 6.68 1.30
N GLY A 47 -0.24 6.46 2.10
CA GLY A 47 0.49 5.20 2.09
C GLY A 47 -0.05 4.13 3.04
N LYS A 48 -0.78 4.51 4.10
CA LYS A 48 -1.37 3.58 5.07
C LYS A 48 -2.47 2.73 4.43
N ASP A 49 -3.30 3.33 3.59
CA ASP A 49 -4.45 2.66 2.99
C ASP A 49 -4.06 1.76 1.80
N TYR A 50 -2.76 1.51 1.60
CA TYR A 50 -2.23 0.65 0.55
C TYR A 50 -2.34 -0.84 0.94
N GLU A 51 -3.57 -1.33 0.97
CA GLU A 51 -3.88 -2.75 1.17
C GLU A 51 -3.51 -3.58 -0.07
N LYS A 52 -3.31 -4.90 0.12
CA LYS A 52 -3.06 -5.81 -0.99
C LYS A 52 -4.34 -5.91 -1.84
N PRO A 53 -4.33 -5.47 -3.10
CA PRO A 53 -5.51 -5.49 -3.95
C PRO A 53 -5.79 -6.91 -4.46
N GLU A 54 -7.07 -7.19 -4.73
CA GLU A 54 -7.48 -8.39 -5.46
C GLU A 54 -6.96 -8.32 -6.90
N PHE A 55 -6.54 -9.45 -7.49
CA PHE A 55 -6.14 -9.48 -8.90
C PHE A 55 -7.31 -9.25 -9.86
N GLY A 56 -8.54 -9.53 -9.41
CA GLY A 56 -9.74 -9.38 -10.23
C GLY A 56 -9.84 -10.40 -11.38
N ILE A 57 -9.07 -11.50 -11.31
CA ILE A 57 -9.10 -12.57 -12.31
C ILE A 57 -10.11 -13.63 -11.86
N LYS A 58 -11.30 -13.62 -12.46
CA LYS A 58 -12.40 -14.54 -12.07
C LYS A 58 -12.33 -15.88 -12.80
N THR A 59 -11.89 -15.89 -14.05
CA THR A 59 -11.87 -17.07 -14.91
C THR A 59 -10.69 -17.04 -15.86
N VAL A 60 -10.11 -18.20 -16.14
CA VAL A 60 -9.07 -18.37 -17.15
C VAL A 60 -9.41 -19.52 -18.09
N LYS A 61 -8.99 -19.41 -19.34
CA LYS A 61 -9.21 -20.45 -20.36
C LYS A 61 -8.10 -21.48 -20.29
N VAL A 62 -8.44 -22.74 -20.06
CA VAL A 62 -7.49 -23.87 -20.08
C VAL A 62 -7.96 -24.86 -21.15
N GLY A 63 -7.36 -24.77 -22.34
CA GLY A 63 -7.85 -25.45 -23.54
C GLY A 63 -9.20 -24.89 -23.98
N ASP A 64 -10.20 -25.77 -24.10
CA ASP A 64 -11.58 -25.42 -24.48
C ASP A 64 -12.53 -25.20 -23.30
N ARG A 65 -12.01 -25.14 -22.07
CA ARG A 65 -12.83 -24.99 -20.85
C ARG A 65 -12.45 -23.71 -20.10
N ASP A 66 -13.48 -23.03 -19.61
CA ASP A 66 -13.33 -21.93 -18.66
C ASP A 66 -13.24 -22.48 -17.24
N VAL A 67 -12.17 -22.12 -16.54
CA VAL A 67 -11.91 -22.54 -15.16
C VAL A 67 -12.06 -21.32 -14.25
N VAL A 68 -12.82 -21.48 -13.16
CA VAL A 68 -13.02 -20.44 -12.14
C VAL A 68 -11.80 -20.38 -11.23
N ILE A 69 -11.32 -19.17 -10.96
CA ILE A 69 -10.26 -18.91 -9.97
C ILE A 69 -10.91 -18.42 -8.69
N HIS A 70 -10.56 -19.04 -7.55
CA HIS A 70 -10.90 -18.54 -6.23
C HIS A 70 -9.66 -17.88 -5.63
N GLU A 71 -9.69 -16.57 -5.48
CA GLU A 71 -8.61 -15.81 -4.87
C GLU A 71 -8.75 -15.83 -3.33
N SER A 72 -7.62 -15.95 -2.62
CA SER A 72 -7.55 -15.79 -1.16
C SER A 72 -6.47 -14.78 -0.80
N ILE A 73 -6.84 -13.78 0.00
CA ILE A 73 -5.92 -12.79 0.54
C ILE A 73 -5.73 -13.11 2.01
N GLU A 74 -4.58 -13.67 2.37
CA GLU A 74 -4.16 -13.80 3.78
C GLU A 74 -3.61 -12.43 4.24
N VAL A 75 -4.14 -11.94 5.36
CA VAL A 75 -3.82 -10.66 6.01
C VAL A 75 -2.70 -10.86 7.03
#